data_AF-A0A7C8JUR6-F1
#
_entry.id   AF-A0A7C8JUR6-F1
#
_cell.length_a   1.000
_cell.length_b   1.000
_cell.length_c   1.000
_cell.angle_alpha   90.00
_cell.angle_beta   90.00
_cell.angle_gamma   90.00
#
_symmetry.space_group_name_H-M   'P 1'
#
loop_
_entity.id
_entity.type
_entity.pdbx_description
1 polymer ?
#
loop_
_entity_poly.entity_id
_entity_poly.type
_entity_poly.pdbx_seq_one_letter_code
_entity_poly.pdbx_strand_id
1 'polypeptide(L)'
;MQLLAFTQLLLLFTFLQGTLCLPAPQPSDLQGENSSSNSALEARATLEKRDGWDCKGSGMCSAVPQETCLTALNAFKTNDIFWSEKRRWVKYDAFINGHCLAMWTCSNPQDYVSAGNSGVSRGYFLVDKALSIYSKNGGNCKKCGSVWFWGSCRFTFNYCSGNCDG
;
A
#
# COMPACT_ATOMS: atom_id res chain seq x y z
N MET A 1 12.58 -28.34 -51.00
CA MET A 1 13.74 -27.57 -50.50
C MET A 1 13.45 -27.31 -49.01
N GLN A 2 14.04 -27.99 -48.01
CA GLN A 2 15.44 -27.93 -47.54
C GLN A 2 15.87 -26.45 -47.39
N LEU A 3 16.31 -25.88 -46.26
CA LEU A 3 17.09 -26.37 -45.11
C LEU A 3 16.95 -25.42 -43.88
N LEU A 4 17.16 -25.97 -42.67
CA LEU A 4 18.06 -25.56 -41.55
C LEU A 4 18.31 -24.04 -41.30
N ALA A 5 18.08 -23.46 -40.11
CA ALA A 5 18.70 -23.64 -38.78
C ALA A 5 20.00 -22.82 -38.53
N PHE A 6 20.18 -22.37 -37.27
CA PHE A 6 21.41 -21.85 -36.62
C PHE A 6 21.92 -20.46 -37.13
N THR A 7 22.55 -19.53 -36.40
CA THR A 7 23.27 -19.49 -35.12
C THR A 7 23.63 -18.01 -34.77
N GLN A 8 23.71 -17.68 -33.47
CA GLN A 8 24.76 -16.91 -32.74
C GLN A 8 25.30 -15.56 -33.27
N LEU A 9 25.26 -14.46 -32.50
CA LEU A 9 26.11 -14.02 -31.37
C LEU A 9 27.33 -13.16 -31.82
N LEU A 10 27.69 -12.21 -30.95
CA LEU A 10 28.84 -11.27 -30.95
C LEU A 10 28.64 -9.92 -31.65
N LEU A 11 29.14 -8.78 -31.15
CA LEU A 11 29.58 -8.28 -29.84
C LEU A 11 30.16 -6.88 -30.12
N LEU A 12 30.21 -6.04 -29.08
CA LEU A 12 31.29 -5.10 -28.76
C LEU A 12 31.28 -3.65 -29.30
N PHE A 13 31.74 -2.80 -28.37
CA PHE A 13 32.16 -1.39 -28.41
C PHE A 13 31.04 -0.36 -28.15
N THR A 14 31.10 0.49 -27.12
CA THR A 14 32.28 1.17 -26.56
C THR A 14 32.18 1.46 -25.05
N PHE A 15 33.38 1.46 -24.47
CA PHE A 15 33.79 1.94 -23.15
C PHE A 15 33.41 3.41 -22.90
N LEU A 16 33.03 3.74 -21.66
CA LEU A 16 33.59 4.93 -21.01
C LEU A 16 33.65 4.72 -19.49
N GLN A 17 34.89 4.73 -19.02
CA GLN A 17 35.31 4.66 -17.65
C GLN A 17 34.94 5.96 -16.93
N GLY A 18 34.44 5.84 -15.70
CA GLY A 18 34.22 6.95 -14.80
C GLY A 18 34.41 6.48 -13.37
N THR A 19 35.66 6.25 -12.97
CA THR A 19 36.06 6.00 -11.59
C THR A 19 35.90 7.28 -10.77
N LEU A 20 34.80 7.43 -10.05
CA LEU A 20 34.70 8.36 -8.93
C LEU A 20 34.95 7.57 -7.64
N CYS A 21 36.20 7.61 -7.18
CA CYS A 21 36.59 7.25 -5.83
C CYS A 21 35.75 8.07 -4.83
N LEU A 22 34.85 7.41 -4.12
CA LEU A 22 34.31 7.94 -2.87
C LEU A 22 35.22 7.48 -1.72
N PRO A 23 35.60 8.38 -0.80
CA PRO A 23 36.52 8.08 0.28
C PRO A 23 35.92 7.04 1.24
N ALA A 24 36.73 6.07 1.63
CA ALA A 24 36.42 5.14 2.70
C ALA A 24 36.24 5.91 4.02
N PRO A 25 35.17 5.66 4.80
CA PRO A 25 35.12 6.12 6.18
C PRO A 25 36.05 5.23 7.01
N GLN A 26 37.13 5.81 7.54
CA GLN A 26 37.88 5.20 8.65
C GLN A 26 36.99 5.15 9.91
N PRO A 27 37.14 4.13 10.76
CA PRO A 27 36.36 3.99 11.98
C PRO A 27 36.86 5.02 12.99
N SER A 28 35.98 5.90 13.44
CA SER A 28 36.23 6.69 14.64
C SER A 28 35.38 6.10 15.75
N ASP A 29 36.07 5.48 16.71
CA ASP A 29 35.54 5.16 18.02
C ASP A 29 34.93 6.43 18.64
N LEU A 30 33.61 6.48 18.70
CA LEU A 30 32.89 7.22 19.71
C LEU A 30 32.09 6.22 20.53
N GLN A 31 32.73 5.81 21.62
CA GLN A 31 32.11 5.22 22.78
C GLN A 31 30.92 6.08 23.23
N GLY A 32 29.79 5.42 23.43
CA GLY A 32 28.83 5.82 24.45
C GLY A 32 27.61 6.61 23.96
N GLU A 33 26.68 5.92 23.32
CA GLU A 33 25.28 6.07 23.70
C GLU A 33 24.65 4.67 23.67
N ASN A 34 23.99 4.29 24.76
CA ASN A 34 23.21 3.07 24.86
C ASN A 34 22.13 3.06 23.77
N SER A 35 22.46 2.55 22.58
CA SER A 35 21.46 2.06 21.65
C SER A 35 20.96 0.73 22.21
N SER A 36 20.05 0.82 23.18
CA SER A 36 19.03 -0.21 23.29
C SER A 36 18.47 -0.36 21.89
N SER A 37 18.80 -1.48 21.23
CA SER A 37 18.12 -1.89 20.01
C SER A 37 16.66 -2.08 20.44
N ASN A 38 15.88 -1.01 20.27
CA ASN A 38 14.45 -1.09 20.42
C ASN A 38 14.00 -2.02 19.30
N SER A 39 13.93 -3.32 19.59
CA SER A 39 13.42 -4.35 18.71
C SER A 39 12.03 -3.98 18.19
N ALA A 40 11.27 -3.20 18.97
CA ALA A 40 10.01 -2.57 18.58
C ALA A 40 10.16 -1.54 17.45
N LEU A 41 11.26 -0.78 17.41
CA LEU A 41 11.55 0.22 16.37
C LEU A 41 12.07 -0.44 15.08
N GLU A 42 12.91 -1.47 15.17
CA GLU A 42 13.36 -2.25 14.01
C GLU A 42 12.23 -3.13 13.42
N ALA A 43 11.36 -3.70 14.26
CA ALA A 43 10.16 -4.40 13.81
C ALA A 43 9.18 -3.43 13.13
N ARG A 44 9.03 -2.20 13.65
CA ARG A 44 8.29 -1.11 12.99
C ARG A 44 8.87 -0.77 11.62
N ALA A 45 10.17 -0.54 11.52
CA ALA A 45 10.83 -0.21 10.25
C ALA A 45 10.72 -1.33 9.20
N THR A 46 10.63 -2.59 9.63
CA THR A 46 10.45 -3.74 8.73
C THR A 46 8.99 -3.92 8.28
N LEU A 47 8.02 -3.58 9.14
CA LEU A 47 6.58 -3.62 8.83
C LEU A 47 6.13 -2.42 7.99
N GLU A 48 6.76 -1.26 8.13
CA GLU A 48 6.55 -0.08 7.28
C GLU A 48 7.12 -0.26 5.84
N LYS A 49 7.90 -1.31 5.59
CA LYS A 49 8.64 -1.54 4.34
C LYS A 49 7.77 -1.83 3.11
N ARG A 50 6.45 -1.96 3.28
CA ARG A 50 5.48 -2.07 2.18
C ARG A 50 4.53 -0.87 2.12
N ASP A 51 5.06 0.33 2.33
CA ASP A 51 4.36 1.55 1.89
C ASP A 51 4.32 1.55 0.35
N GLY A 52 3.13 1.34 -0.22
CA GLY A 52 2.94 1.24 -1.66
C GLY A 52 1.47 1.25 -2.06
N TRP A 53 1.20 1.38 -3.36
CA TRP A 53 -0.17 1.52 -3.85
C TRP A 53 -0.34 0.90 -5.24
N ASP A 54 -1.58 0.57 -5.57
CA ASP A 54 -1.99 0.31 -6.95
C ASP A 54 -3.41 0.83 -7.19
N CYS A 55 -3.75 1.07 -8.46
CA CYS A 55 -5.10 1.47 -8.87
C CYS A 55 -5.92 0.29 -9.37
N LYS A 56 -5.64 -0.93 -8.87
CA LYS A 56 -6.37 -2.13 -9.29
C LYS A 56 -7.70 -2.22 -8.56
N GLY A 57 -8.68 -2.79 -9.26
CA GLY A 57 -10.02 -3.00 -8.75
C GLY A 57 -10.88 -3.72 -9.77
N SER A 58 -12.17 -3.80 -9.49
CA SER A 58 -13.17 -4.29 -10.44
C SER A 58 -13.15 -3.48 -11.74
N GLY A 59 -13.48 -4.12 -12.87
CA GLY A 59 -13.72 -3.41 -14.13
C GLY A 59 -14.80 -2.33 -14.02
N MET A 60 -15.71 -2.45 -13.05
CA MET A 60 -16.77 -1.48 -12.76
C MET A 60 -16.28 -0.24 -11.99
N CYS A 61 -15.01 -0.20 -11.57
CA CYS A 61 -14.44 0.96 -10.90
C CYS A 61 -14.45 2.23 -11.75
N SER A 62 -14.57 2.12 -13.08
CA SER A 62 -14.79 3.27 -13.97
C SER A 62 -16.15 3.95 -13.74
N ALA A 63 -17.15 3.23 -13.23
CA ALA A 63 -18.49 3.75 -12.95
C ALA A 63 -18.64 4.28 -11.52
N VAL A 64 -17.72 3.96 -10.61
CA VAL A 64 -17.79 4.39 -9.22
C VAL A 64 -17.45 5.89 -9.10
N PRO A 65 -18.30 6.72 -8.49
CA PRO A 65 -17.94 8.11 -8.17
C PRO A 65 -16.92 8.15 -7.02
N GLN A 66 -15.88 8.97 -7.17
CA GLN A 66 -14.85 9.11 -6.13
C GLN A 66 -15.45 9.60 -4.80
N GLU A 67 -16.39 10.55 -4.86
CA GLU A 67 -17.11 11.07 -3.69
C GLU A 67 -17.84 10.00 -2.89
N THR A 68 -18.37 8.96 -3.55
CA THR A 68 -19.00 7.83 -2.87
C THR A 68 -17.97 7.04 -2.05
N CYS A 69 -16.77 6.82 -2.60
CA CYS A 69 -15.68 6.18 -1.88
C CYS A 69 -15.18 7.01 -0.70
N LEU A 70 -15.09 8.33 -0.88
CA LEU A 70 -14.73 9.25 0.21
C LEU A 70 -15.81 9.26 1.31
N THR A 71 -17.08 9.13 0.93
CA THR A 71 -18.18 8.99 1.91
C THR A 71 -18.06 7.67 2.68
N ALA A 72 -17.77 6.56 2.01
CA ALA A 72 -17.51 5.28 2.66
C ALA A 72 -16.28 5.34 3.58
N LEU A 73 -15.24 6.06 3.18
CA LEU A 73 -14.03 6.30 3.98
C LEU A 73 -14.34 7.06 5.28
N ASN A 74 -15.21 8.06 5.23
CA ASN A 74 -15.55 8.87 6.40
C ASN A 74 -16.14 8.05 7.56
N ALA A 75 -16.70 6.87 7.30
CA ALA A 75 -17.17 5.96 8.35
C ALA A 75 -16.04 5.28 9.15
N PHE A 76 -14.78 5.46 8.75
CA PHE A 76 -13.58 5.14 9.54
C PHE A 76 -13.10 6.34 10.38
N LYS A 77 -13.84 7.46 10.32
CA LYS A 77 -13.79 8.74 11.05
C LYS A 77 -13.64 8.72 12.58
N THR A 78 -12.91 7.80 13.21
CA THR A 78 -12.98 7.53 14.66
C THR A 78 -11.61 7.44 15.34
N ASN A 79 -11.59 7.62 16.66
CA ASN A 79 -10.43 7.38 17.52
C ASN A 79 -10.23 5.90 17.88
N ASP A 80 -11.17 5.04 17.49
CA ASP A 80 -11.13 3.60 17.75
C ASP A 80 -9.97 2.92 17.00
N ILE A 81 -9.46 1.85 17.61
CA ILE A 81 -8.47 0.95 17.02
C ILE A 81 -9.21 -0.22 16.39
N PHE A 82 -8.92 -0.51 15.12
CA PHE A 82 -9.48 -1.67 14.44
C PHE A 82 -8.55 -2.89 14.56
N TRP A 83 -9.01 -3.89 15.31
CA TRP A 83 -8.29 -5.15 15.58
C TRP A 83 -8.61 -6.27 14.59
N SER A 84 -9.47 -5.99 13.62
CA SER A 84 -9.92 -6.95 12.61
C SER A 84 -10.28 -6.21 11.33
N GLU A 85 -10.66 -6.99 10.33
CA GLU A 85 -11.24 -6.46 9.09
C GLU A 85 -12.39 -5.51 9.41
N LYS A 86 -12.42 -4.40 8.67
CA LYS A 86 -13.53 -3.45 8.74
C LYS A 86 -13.92 -3.03 7.33
N ARG A 87 -15.22 -3.14 7.05
CA ARG A 87 -15.84 -2.77 5.77
C ARG A 87 -16.84 -1.66 5.97
N ARG A 88 -16.89 -0.75 5.01
CA ARG A 88 -17.93 0.28 4.88
C ARG A 88 -18.23 0.47 3.41
N TRP A 89 -19.51 0.55 3.06
CA TRP A 89 -19.90 0.79 1.68
C TRP A 89 -21.02 1.80 1.60
N VAL A 90 -21.05 2.54 0.50
CA VAL A 90 -22.06 3.55 0.21
C VAL A 90 -22.60 3.29 -1.19
N LYS A 91 -23.93 3.26 -1.29
CA LYS A 91 -24.65 3.11 -2.56
C LYS A 91 -24.53 4.39 -3.38
N TYR A 92 -24.27 4.28 -4.67
CA TYR A 92 -24.27 5.43 -5.59
C TYR A 92 -25.31 5.33 -6.71
N ASP A 93 -25.86 4.13 -6.95
CA ASP A 93 -26.89 3.93 -7.97
C ASP A 93 -27.99 2.98 -7.48
N ALA A 94 -29.24 3.44 -7.55
CA ALA A 94 -30.45 2.69 -7.24
C ALA A 94 -30.70 1.51 -8.20
N PHE A 95 -30.38 1.69 -9.48
CA PHE A 95 -30.67 0.75 -10.57
C PHE A 95 -29.62 -0.35 -10.71
N ILE A 96 -28.34 0.00 -10.52
CA ILE A 96 -27.22 -0.93 -10.71
C ILE A 96 -26.90 -1.71 -9.41
N ASN A 97 -27.49 -1.32 -8.27
CA ASN A 97 -27.09 -1.80 -6.93
C ASN A 97 -25.56 -1.71 -6.71
N GLY A 98 -24.97 -0.66 -7.28
CA GLY A 98 -23.55 -0.37 -7.21
C GLY A 98 -23.20 0.39 -5.94
N HIS A 99 -22.17 -0.09 -5.27
CA HIS A 99 -21.62 0.52 -4.08
C HIS A 99 -20.12 0.80 -4.27
N CYS A 100 -19.62 1.88 -3.66
CA CYS A 100 -18.20 1.93 -3.34
C CYS A 100 -17.97 1.28 -1.98
N LEU A 101 -17.06 0.33 -1.93
CA LEU A 101 -16.64 -0.41 -0.76
C LEU A 101 -15.24 0.05 -0.34
N ALA A 102 -15.15 0.58 0.88
CA ALA A 102 -13.92 0.94 1.59
C ALA A 102 -13.62 -0.15 2.62
N MET A 103 -12.41 -0.71 2.57
CA MET A 103 -12.03 -1.85 3.40
C MET A 103 -10.66 -1.67 4.01
N TRP A 104 -10.57 -1.88 5.32
CA TRP A 104 -9.32 -2.14 6.02
C TRP A 104 -9.14 -3.65 6.14
N THR A 105 -8.07 -4.19 5.56
CA THR A 105 -7.78 -5.62 5.57
C THR A 105 -6.30 -5.92 5.78
N CYS A 106 -5.98 -7.04 6.43
CA CYS A 106 -4.66 -7.64 6.47
C CYS A 106 -4.77 -9.09 5.99
N SER A 107 -3.85 -9.53 5.12
CA SER A 107 -3.82 -10.93 4.66
C SER A 107 -3.29 -11.88 5.71
N ASN A 108 -2.49 -11.38 6.66
CA ASN A 108 -2.04 -12.10 7.85
C ASN A 108 -2.78 -11.56 9.09
N PRO A 109 -3.54 -12.40 9.83
CA PRO A 109 -4.25 -11.97 11.03
C PRO A 109 -3.37 -11.33 12.12
N GLN A 110 -2.11 -11.75 12.25
CA GLN A 110 -1.19 -11.20 13.25
C GLN A 110 -0.85 -9.72 12.99
N ASP A 111 -0.96 -9.28 11.74
CA ASP A 111 -0.68 -7.88 11.39
C ASP A 111 -1.78 -6.93 11.90
N TYR A 112 -3.02 -7.40 12.10
CA TYR A 112 -4.05 -6.59 12.77
C TYR A 112 -3.67 -6.29 14.22
N VAL A 113 -3.17 -7.29 14.94
CA VAL A 113 -2.76 -7.14 16.34
C VAL A 113 -1.55 -6.21 16.43
N SER A 114 -0.56 -6.42 15.56
CA SER A 114 0.62 -5.55 15.47
C SER A 114 0.25 -4.10 15.12
N ALA A 115 -0.66 -3.90 14.16
CA ALA A 115 -1.15 -2.57 13.77
C ALA A 115 -1.95 -1.89 14.89
N GLY A 116 -2.73 -2.66 15.64
CA GLY A 116 -3.47 -2.16 16.80
C GLY A 116 -2.54 -1.71 17.93
N ASN A 117 -1.53 -2.52 18.25
CA ASN A 117 -0.53 -2.20 19.26
C ASN A 117 0.35 -1.00 18.86
N SER A 118 0.62 -0.79 17.57
CA SER A 118 1.36 0.38 17.09
C SER A 118 0.50 1.64 16.96
N GLY A 119 -0.83 1.49 16.95
CA GLY A 119 -1.78 2.59 16.79
C GLY A 119 -2.05 3.01 15.35
N VAL A 120 -1.43 2.35 14.37
CA VAL A 120 -1.63 2.65 12.93
C VAL A 120 -2.99 2.16 12.42
N SER A 121 -3.68 1.26 13.13
CA SER A 121 -5.06 0.90 12.80
C SER A 121 -6.11 1.80 13.46
N ARG A 122 -5.72 2.95 14.03
CA ARG A 122 -6.67 3.98 14.46
C ARG A 122 -7.39 4.58 13.26
N GLY A 123 -8.69 4.82 13.40
CA GLY A 123 -9.54 5.31 12.32
C GLY A 123 -9.00 6.55 11.60
N TYR A 124 -8.61 7.60 12.32
CA TYR A 124 -8.01 8.79 11.71
C TYR A 124 -6.72 8.51 10.91
N PHE A 125 -5.85 7.63 11.40
CA PHE A 125 -4.63 7.25 10.69
C PHE A 125 -4.95 6.46 9.42
N LEU A 126 -5.90 5.53 9.49
CA LEU A 126 -6.37 4.79 8.32
C LEU A 126 -6.94 5.73 7.25
N VAL A 127 -7.72 6.75 7.66
CA VAL A 127 -8.26 7.75 6.73
C VAL A 127 -7.15 8.52 6.04
N ASP A 128 -6.17 9.01 6.79
CA ASP A 128 -5.03 9.74 6.24
C ASP A 128 -4.23 8.88 5.25
N LYS A 129 -3.87 7.66 5.64
CA LYS A 129 -3.18 6.71 4.76
C LYS A 129 -4.01 6.34 3.53
N ALA A 130 -5.31 6.12 3.66
CA ALA A 130 -6.17 5.80 2.53
C ALA A 130 -6.26 6.96 1.51
N LEU A 131 -6.31 8.22 1.98
CA LEU A 131 -6.34 9.40 1.12
C LEU A 131 -5.07 9.57 0.29
N SER A 132 -3.94 9.02 0.74
CA SER A 132 -2.69 9.07 0.00
C SER A 132 -2.81 8.51 -1.43
N ILE A 133 -3.74 7.57 -1.66
CA ILE A 133 -4.02 6.97 -2.98
C ILE A 133 -4.47 8.00 -4.03
N TYR A 134 -5.10 9.09 -3.60
CA TYR A 134 -5.59 10.16 -4.44
C TYR A 134 -4.56 11.30 -4.60
N SER A 135 -3.48 11.27 -3.82
CA SER A 135 -2.44 12.29 -3.89
C SER A 135 -1.54 12.11 -5.12
N LYS A 136 -1.03 13.22 -5.67
CA LYS A 136 -0.14 13.21 -6.84
C LYS A 136 1.13 12.36 -6.62
N ASN A 137 1.58 12.23 -5.38
CA ASN A 137 2.81 11.51 -5.00
C ASN A 137 2.53 10.13 -4.38
N GLY A 138 1.27 9.77 -4.12
CA GLY A 138 0.89 8.56 -3.37
C GLY A 138 -0.10 7.63 -4.08
N GLY A 139 -0.47 7.93 -5.33
CA GLY A 139 -1.28 7.00 -6.13
C GLY A 139 -1.80 7.51 -7.45
N ASN A 140 -2.26 8.76 -7.48
CA ASN A 140 -3.02 9.31 -8.61
C ASN A 140 -4.16 8.37 -9.10
N CYS A 141 -4.65 7.49 -8.23
CA CYS A 141 -5.78 6.63 -8.56
C CYS A 141 -7.02 7.51 -8.57
N LYS A 142 -7.76 7.54 -9.67
CA LYS A 142 -8.92 8.45 -9.76
C LYS A 142 -10.16 7.93 -9.02
N LYS A 143 -10.24 6.62 -8.76
CA LYS A 143 -11.48 5.97 -8.29
C LYS A 143 -11.23 4.88 -7.27
N CYS A 144 -10.75 3.72 -7.75
CA CYS A 144 -10.44 2.55 -6.93
C CYS A 144 -8.95 2.32 -6.83
N GLY A 145 -8.57 1.49 -5.87
CA GLY A 145 -7.20 1.05 -5.68
C GLY A 145 -6.98 0.54 -4.28
N SER A 146 -5.73 0.21 -3.97
CA SER A 146 -5.30 -0.19 -2.64
C SER A 146 -4.03 0.54 -2.22
N VAL A 147 -3.91 0.81 -0.93
CA VAL A 147 -2.71 1.34 -0.28
C VAL A 147 -2.26 0.34 0.78
N TRP A 148 -1.04 -0.17 0.66
CA TRP A 148 -0.37 -0.97 1.68
C TRP A 148 0.49 -0.06 2.53
N PHE A 149 0.49 -0.27 3.85
CA PHE A 149 1.26 0.58 4.77
C PHE A 149 1.60 -0.06 6.13
N TRP A 150 1.36 -1.37 6.30
CA TRP A 150 1.78 -2.10 7.51
C TRP A 150 1.77 -3.62 7.31
N GLY A 151 2.94 -4.24 7.13
CA GLY A 151 3.04 -5.67 6.89
C GLY A 151 2.22 -6.12 5.67
N SER A 152 1.23 -6.99 5.89
CA SER A 152 0.26 -7.41 4.87
C SER A 152 -1.00 -6.55 4.79
N CYS A 153 -1.12 -5.53 5.65
CA CYS A 153 -2.30 -4.70 5.74
C CYS A 153 -2.38 -3.65 4.65
N ARG A 154 -3.62 -3.39 4.24
CA ARG A 154 -3.98 -2.42 3.22
C ARG A 154 -5.34 -1.80 3.47
N PHE A 155 -5.49 -0.58 2.95
CA PHE A 155 -6.79 0.02 2.72
C PHE A 155 -7.17 -0.15 1.24
N THR A 156 -8.40 -0.56 0.95
CA THR A 156 -8.88 -0.80 -0.42
C THR A 156 -10.16 -0.04 -0.69
N PHE A 157 -10.22 0.62 -1.85
CA PHE A 157 -11.43 1.13 -2.46
C PHE A 157 -11.77 0.27 -3.67
N ASN A 158 -12.97 -0.30 -3.70
CA ASN A 158 -13.42 -1.11 -4.82
C ASN A 158 -14.92 -0.96 -5.08
N TYR A 159 -15.35 -1.35 -6.27
CA TYR A 159 -16.76 -1.60 -6.55
C TYR A 159 -17.24 -2.86 -5.82
N CYS A 160 -18.46 -2.81 -5.32
CA CYS A 160 -19.20 -3.97 -4.82
C CYS A 160 -20.66 -3.90 -5.29
N SER A 161 -21.25 -5.05 -5.60
CA SER A 161 -22.67 -5.18 -5.97
C SER A 161 -23.40 -6.07 -4.99
N GLY A 162 -24.58 -5.63 -4.54
CA GLY A 162 -25.42 -6.43 -3.63
C GLY A 162 -24.91 -6.38 -2.19
N ASN A 163 -24.55 -7.53 -1.62
CA ASN A 163 -24.08 -7.60 -0.24
C ASN A 163 -22.57 -7.34 -0.15
N CYS A 164 -22.19 -6.24 0.52
CA CYS A 164 -20.81 -5.83 0.72
C CYS A 164 -20.28 -6.10 2.14
N ASP A 165 -21.08 -6.73 3.00
CA ASP A 165 -20.71 -7.10 4.37
C ASP A 165 -19.67 -8.23 4.43
N GLY A 166 -19.68 -9.13 3.44
CA GLY A 166 -18.86 -10.35 3.43
C GLY A 166 -19.66 -11.60 3.67
#